data_AF-A0A7S1EW53-F1
#
_entry.id   AF-A0A7S1EW53-F1
#
_cell.length_a   1.000
_cell.length_b   1.000
_cell.length_c   1.000
_cell.angle_alpha   90.00
_cell.angle_beta   90.00
_cell.angle_gamma   90.00
#
_symmetry.space_group_name_H-M   'P 1'
#
loop_
_entity.id
_entity.type
_entity.pdbx_description
1 polymer ?
#
loop_
_entity_poly.entity_id
_entity_poly.type
_entity_poly.pdbx_seq_one_letter_code
_entity_poly.pdbx_strand_id
1 'polypeptide(L)'
;MAFLLYLFSLVIIQDVSTHFRASANVDPQLLKFYGSLLDSMITLFMAITGGDDWRQLLEPLQNVSWYFYTPFFIFYVAFTVFGVMNILTAIFVEAAGRISNIDRDLVIQEQMAQTDEHANALRKVFHDADVDGTLQLELHTFESHLRDRDVLAYLKFLEIDVYEARELFQLLDVDETGAVDIDEFVIG
;
A
#
# COMPACT_ATOMS: atom_id res chain seq x y z
N MET A 1 18.97 1.85 -12.57
CA MET A 1 19.49 3.18 -12.93
C MET A 1 20.98 3.18 -13.28
N ALA A 2 21.87 2.83 -12.35
CA ALA A 2 23.32 2.81 -12.57
C ALA A 2 23.77 2.02 -13.81
N PHE A 3 23.13 0.87 -14.07
CA PHE A 3 23.41 0.06 -15.27
C PHE A 3 23.13 0.80 -16.59
N LEU A 4 22.02 1.55 -16.68
CA LEU A 4 21.69 2.33 -17.88
C LEU A 4 22.69 3.47 -18.10
N LEU A 5 23.02 4.20 -17.02
CA LEU A 5 24.06 5.24 -17.07
C LEU A 5 25.38 4.66 -17.59
N TYR A 6 25.79 3.51 -17.07
CA TYR A 6 27.01 2.82 -17.49
C TYR A 6 26.96 2.40 -18.97
N LEU A 7 25.87 1.76 -19.41
CA LEU A 7 25.72 1.29 -20.80
C LEU A 7 25.80 2.43 -21.81
N PHE A 8 25.04 3.51 -21.60
CA PHE A 8 25.03 4.65 -22.52
C PHE A 8 26.37 5.40 -22.48
N SER A 9 26.99 5.53 -21.30
CA SER A 9 28.31 6.14 -21.15
C SER A 9 29.40 5.34 -21.86
N LEU A 10 29.31 4.00 -21.88
CA LEU A 10 30.24 3.15 -22.62
C LEU A 10 30.18 3.40 -24.13
N VAL A 11 28.98 3.56 -24.69
CA VAL A 11 28.81 3.87 -26.12
C VAL A 11 29.46 5.21 -26.45
N ILE A 12 29.21 6.23 -25.63
CA ILE A 12 29.78 7.57 -25.82
C ILE A 12 31.30 7.54 -25.68
N ILE A 13 31.85 6.97 -24.60
CA ILE A 13 33.29 7.00 -24.35
C ILE A 13 34.08 6.21 -25.40
N GLN A 14 33.52 5.15 -25.96
CA GLN A 14 34.19 4.36 -27.02
C GLN A 14 34.40 5.19 -28.28
N ASP A 15 33.38 5.93 -28.71
CA ASP A 15 33.44 6.76 -29.91
C ASP A 15 34.21 8.06 -29.66
N VAL A 16 34.00 8.71 -28.52
CA VAL A 16 34.75 9.91 -28.11
C VAL A 16 36.25 9.62 -27.95
N SER A 17 36.63 8.49 -27.36
CA SER A 17 38.05 8.07 -27.26
C SER A 17 38.68 7.83 -28.64
N THR A 18 37.91 7.28 -29.58
CA THR A 18 38.34 7.12 -30.97
C THR A 18 38.52 8.47 -31.66
N HIS A 19 37.59 9.41 -31.45
CA HIS A 19 37.67 10.77 -31.96
C HIS A 19 38.90 11.51 -31.42
N PHE A 20 39.19 11.41 -30.11
CA PHE A 20 40.38 12.04 -29.51
C PHE A 20 41.70 11.50 -30.05
N ARG A 21 41.76 10.21 -30.43
CA ARG A 21 42.96 9.64 -31.05
C ARG A 21 43.18 10.13 -32.48
N ALA A 22 42.11 10.51 -33.18
CA ALA A 22 42.15 10.96 -34.58
C ALA A 22 42.33 12.48 -34.73
N SER A 23 41.89 13.27 -33.75
CA SER A 23 41.87 14.74 -33.82
C SER A 23 43.05 15.38 -33.08
N ALA A 24 43.75 16.33 -33.72
CA ALA A 24 44.85 17.09 -33.10
C ALA A 24 44.37 18.20 -32.15
N ASN A 25 43.14 18.69 -32.32
CA ASN A 25 42.50 19.68 -31.44
C ASN A 25 41.35 19.01 -30.68
N VAL A 26 41.49 18.94 -29.36
CA VAL A 26 40.50 18.34 -28.45
C VAL A 26 39.56 19.45 -27.95
N ASP A 27 38.25 19.27 -28.16
CA ASP A 27 37.23 20.17 -27.60
C ASP A 27 37.23 20.10 -26.06
N PRO A 28 37.51 21.20 -25.34
CA PRO A 28 37.55 21.21 -23.88
C PRO A 28 36.20 20.85 -23.23
N GLN A 29 35.07 21.17 -23.87
CA GLN A 29 33.75 20.83 -23.33
C GLN A 29 33.49 19.33 -23.47
N LEU A 30 33.87 18.74 -24.61
CA LEU A 30 33.77 17.30 -24.82
C LEU A 30 34.61 16.53 -23.80
N LEU A 31 35.83 17.00 -23.49
CA LEU A 31 36.67 16.40 -22.46
C LEU A 31 36.09 16.59 -21.05
N LYS A 32 35.51 17.76 -20.75
CA LYS A 32 34.90 18.03 -19.45
C LYS A 32 33.73 17.10 -19.14
N PHE A 33 32.86 16.86 -20.12
CA PHE A 33 31.63 16.10 -19.92
C PHE A 33 31.77 14.61 -20.22
N TYR A 34 32.67 14.25 -21.14
CA TYR A 34 32.80 12.89 -21.68
C TYR A 34 34.25 12.39 -21.73
N GLY A 35 35.17 13.02 -20.99
CA GLY A 35 36.59 12.64 -20.98
C GLY A 35 36.87 11.31 -20.27
N SER A 36 36.01 10.92 -19.33
CA SER A 36 36.05 9.61 -18.70
C SER A 36 34.68 8.95 -18.66
N LEU A 37 34.67 7.66 -18.35
CA LEU A 37 33.43 6.91 -18.16
C LEU A 37 32.60 7.50 -17.01
N LEU A 38 33.24 7.87 -15.90
CA LEU A 38 32.55 8.42 -14.74
C LEU A 38 31.97 9.80 -15.05
N ASP A 39 32.73 10.66 -15.74
CA ASP A 39 32.25 11.98 -16.16
C ASP A 39 31.04 11.86 -17.09
N SER A 40 31.09 10.90 -18.02
CA SER A 40 29.97 10.58 -18.91
C SER A 40 28.74 10.12 -18.11
N MET A 41 28.92 9.25 -17.12
CA MET A 41 27.83 8.78 -16.26
C MET A 41 27.22 9.92 -15.43
N ILE A 42 28.03 10.84 -14.92
CA ILE A 42 27.58 12.03 -14.18
C ILE A 42 26.84 12.97 -15.13
N THR A 43 27.36 13.23 -16.31
CA THR A 43 26.74 14.06 -17.34
C THR A 43 25.35 13.54 -17.72
N LEU A 44 25.24 12.25 -18.02
CA LEU A 44 23.96 11.62 -18.34
C LEU A 44 22.98 11.68 -17.16
N PHE A 45 23.47 11.50 -15.92
CA PHE A 45 22.66 11.67 -14.73
C PHE A 45 22.17 13.12 -14.52
N MET A 46 23.01 14.13 -14.79
CA MET A 46 22.61 15.54 -14.73
C MET A 46 21.53 15.87 -15.75
N ALA A 47 21.61 15.30 -16.96
CA ALA A 47 20.65 15.53 -18.05
C ALA A 47 19.21 15.13 -17.70
N ILE A 48 19.03 14.15 -16.81
CA ILE A 48 17.70 13.62 -16.44
C ILE A 48 17.20 14.11 -15.07
N THR A 49 18.11 14.54 -14.19
CA THR A 49 17.77 14.97 -12.82
C THR A 49 17.59 16.49 -12.71
N GLY A 50 17.80 17.22 -13.81
CA GLY A 50 17.73 18.68 -13.83
C GLY A 50 18.99 19.35 -13.28
N GLY A 51 20.14 18.66 -13.33
CA GLY A 51 21.43 19.23 -12.94
C GLY A 51 21.94 20.27 -13.95
N ASP A 52 21.77 20.00 -15.24
CA ASP A 52 22.08 20.92 -16.34
C ASP A 52 21.13 20.69 -17.52
N ASP A 53 21.03 21.65 -18.43
CA ASP A 53 20.19 21.53 -19.62
C ASP A 53 20.75 20.44 -20.55
N TRP A 54 19.95 19.41 -20.81
CA TRP A 54 20.30 18.29 -21.67
C TRP A 54 20.77 18.74 -23.07
N ARG A 55 20.31 19.90 -23.56
CA ARG A 55 20.78 20.49 -24.81
C ARG A 55 22.24 20.93 -24.73
N GLN A 56 22.66 21.57 -23.64
CA GLN A 56 24.04 22.00 -23.45
C GLN A 56 24.99 20.82 -23.33
N LEU A 57 24.51 19.73 -22.72
CA LEU A 57 25.27 18.49 -22.59
C LEU A 57 25.40 17.74 -23.94
N LEU A 58 24.43 17.91 -24.84
CA LEU A 58 24.42 17.31 -26.19
C LEU A 58 25.32 18.05 -27.18
N GLU A 59 25.43 19.37 -27.11
CA GLU A 59 26.16 20.19 -28.11
C GLU A 59 27.59 19.69 -28.41
N PRO A 60 28.44 19.34 -27.42
CA PRO A 60 29.78 18.82 -27.69
C PRO A 60 29.79 17.47 -28.44
N LEU A 61 28.79 16.63 -28.23
CA LEU A 61 28.64 15.36 -28.95
C LEU A 61 28.19 15.57 -30.40
N GLN A 62 27.42 16.62 -30.68
CA GLN A 62 27.01 16.96 -32.04
C GLN A 62 28.20 17.39 -32.91
N ASN A 63 29.24 17.96 -32.31
CA ASN A 63 30.49 18.28 -33.00
C ASN A 63 31.25 17.01 -33.47
N VAL A 64 31.04 15.87 -32.80
CA VAL A 64 31.60 14.57 -33.22
C VAL A 64 30.77 13.98 -34.36
N SER A 65 29.46 13.82 -34.15
CA SER A 65 28.54 13.31 -35.17
C SER A 65 27.09 13.70 -34.86
N TRP A 66 26.65 14.83 -35.42
CA TRP A 66 25.31 15.34 -35.16
C TRP A 66 24.19 14.37 -35.55
N TYR A 67 24.34 13.64 -36.66
CA TYR A 67 23.35 12.67 -37.16
C TYR A 67 23.13 11.50 -36.19
N PHE A 68 24.18 11.08 -35.48
CA PHE A 68 24.11 9.95 -34.55
C PHE A 68 23.71 10.41 -33.15
N TYR A 69 24.38 11.43 -32.61
CA TYR A 69 24.22 11.80 -31.21
C TYR A 69 22.91 12.52 -30.91
N THR A 70 22.36 13.28 -31.88
CA THR A 70 21.07 13.97 -31.67
C THR A 70 19.93 12.97 -31.39
N PRO A 71 19.63 11.99 -32.25
CA PRO A 71 18.59 11.01 -31.96
C PRO A 71 18.94 10.09 -30.77
N PHE A 72 20.22 9.73 -30.61
CA PHE A 72 20.67 8.87 -29.50
C PHE A 72 20.41 9.51 -28.13
N PHE A 73 20.77 10.79 -27.96
CA PHE A 73 20.63 11.50 -26.69
C PHE A 73 19.15 11.81 -26.38
N ILE A 74 18.36 12.17 -27.39
CA ILE A 74 16.91 12.34 -27.23
C ILE A 74 16.26 11.03 -26.80
N PHE A 75 16.64 9.90 -27.42
CA PHE A 75 16.15 8.59 -27.02
C PHE A 75 16.53 8.27 -25.57
N TYR A 76 17.78 8.52 -25.16
CA TYR A 76 18.23 8.34 -23.78
C TYR A 76 17.36 9.13 -22.78
N VAL A 77 17.16 10.43 -23.04
CA VAL A 77 16.37 11.30 -22.16
C VAL A 77 14.92 10.84 -22.11
N ALA A 78 14.29 10.61 -23.27
CA ALA A 78 12.89 10.19 -23.34
C ALA A 78 12.66 8.83 -22.67
N PHE A 79 13.51 7.84 -22.94
CA PHE A 79 13.41 6.51 -22.34
C PHE A 79 13.60 6.55 -20.82
N THR A 80 14.54 7.35 -20.34
CA THR A 80 14.84 7.43 -18.90
C THR A 80 13.76 8.20 -18.16
N VAL A 81 13.34 9.36 -18.67
CA VAL A 81 12.34 10.22 -18.03
C VAL A 81 10.93 9.62 -18.13
N PHE A 82 10.50 9.15 -19.30
CA PHE A 82 9.14 8.63 -19.47
C PHE A 82 9.01 7.13 -19.19
N GLY A 83 10.08 6.35 -19.36
CA GLY A 83 10.06 4.91 -19.10
C GLY A 83 10.47 4.60 -17.68
N VAL A 84 11.75 4.80 -17.39
CA VAL A 84 12.38 4.33 -16.14
C VAL A 84 11.81 5.05 -14.91
N MET A 85 11.69 6.38 -14.95
CA MET A 85 11.18 7.14 -13.80
C MET A 85 9.69 6.85 -13.52
N ASN A 86 8.89 6.63 -14.56
CA ASN A 86 7.48 6.27 -14.39
C ASN A 86 7.33 4.85 -13.81
N ILE A 87 8.16 3.89 -14.23
CA ILE A 87 8.18 2.55 -13.63
C ILE A 87 8.57 2.62 -12.16
N LEU A 88 9.62 3.38 -11.82
CA LEU A 88 10.03 3.57 -10.42
C LEU A 88 8.90 4.20 -9.60
N THR A 89 8.27 5.25 -10.11
CA THR A 89 7.12 5.90 -9.47
C THR A 89 5.97 4.91 -9.26
N ALA A 90 5.63 4.10 -10.27
CA ALA A 90 4.58 3.11 -10.17
C ALA A 90 4.85 2.08 -9.06
N ILE A 91 6.09 1.59 -8.93
CA ILE A 91 6.49 0.67 -7.86
C ILE A 91 6.30 1.32 -6.48
N PHE A 92 6.67 2.59 -6.31
CA PHE A 92 6.48 3.30 -5.04
C PHE A 92 5.00 3.50 -4.72
N VAL A 93 4.17 3.83 -5.71
CA VAL A 93 2.72 3.97 -5.54
C VAL A 93 2.10 2.62 -5.15
N GLU A 94 2.50 1.52 -5.80
CA GLU A 94 2.03 0.18 -5.46
C GLU A 94 2.44 -0.23 -4.03
N ALA A 95 3.67 0.07 -3.62
CA ALA A 95 4.15 -0.20 -2.27
C ALA A 95 3.36 0.60 -1.22
N ALA A 96 3.10 1.89 -1.46
CA ALA A 96 2.29 2.73 -0.59
C ALA A 96 0.84 2.21 -0.51
N GLY A 97 0.26 1.77 -1.63
CA GLY A 97 -1.08 1.18 -1.67
C GLY A 97 -1.18 -0.12 -0.86
N ARG A 98 -0.16 -0.98 -0.92
CA ARG A 98 -0.12 -2.22 -0.10
C ARG A 98 -0.14 -1.94 1.39
N ILE A 99 0.62 -0.94 1.87
CA ILE A 99 0.64 -0.55 3.29
C ILE A 99 -0.75 -0.10 3.73
N SER A 100 -1.41 0.76 2.95
CA SER A 100 -2.77 1.21 3.25
C SER A 100 -3.81 0.07 3.29
N ASN A 101 -3.61 -0.98 2.50
CA ASN A 101 -4.50 -2.15 2.54
C ASN A 101 -4.26 -3.01 3.78
N ILE A 102 -2.99 -3.22 4.18
CA ILE A 102 -2.65 -3.94 5.42
C ILE A 102 -3.27 -3.24 6.63
N ASP A 103 -3.15 -1.90 6.70
CA ASP A 103 -3.75 -1.13 7.80
C ASP A 103 -5.28 -1.33 7.86
N ARG A 104 -5.95 -1.39 6.69
CA ARG A 104 -7.38 -1.65 6.64
C ARG A 104 -7.72 -3.07 7.10
N ASP A 105 -6.99 -4.07 6.64
CA ASP A 105 -7.22 -5.48 7.01
C ASP A 105 -7.00 -5.70 8.52
N LEU A 106 -5.99 -5.03 9.10
CA LEU A 106 -5.75 -5.05 10.55
C LEU A 106 -6.91 -4.42 11.33
N VAL A 107 -7.41 -3.27 10.88
CA VAL A 107 -8.58 -2.64 11.51
C VAL A 107 -9.81 -3.54 11.42
N ILE A 108 -10.06 -4.20 10.28
CA ILE A 108 -11.17 -5.15 10.14
C ILE A 108 -11.00 -6.33 11.10
N GLN A 109 -9.79 -6.90 11.19
CA GLN A 109 -9.51 -8.01 12.11
C GLN A 109 -9.70 -7.61 13.58
N GLU A 110 -9.29 -6.40 13.97
CA GLU A 110 -9.49 -5.88 15.32
C GLU A 110 -10.99 -5.72 15.63
N GLN A 111 -11.77 -5.19 14.69
CA GLN A 111 -13.22 -5.08 14.84
C GLN A 111 -13.88 -6.46 14.95
N MET A 112 -13.50 -7.43 14.11
CA MET A 112 -14.02 -8.80 14.19
C MET A 112 -13.68 -9.45 15.54
N ALA A 113 -12.44 -9.28 16.02
CA ALA A 113 -12.01 -9.82 17.31
C ALA A 113 -12.78 -9.20 18.49
N GLN A 114 -13.07 -7.89 18.44
CA GLN A 114 -13.90 -7.22 19.44
C GLN A 114 -15.35 -7.76 19.42
N THR A 115 -15.94 -7.93 18.23
CA THR A 115 -17.27 -8.54 18.08
C THR A 115 -17.30 -9.97 18.65
N ASP A 116 -16.29 -10.78 18.34
CA ASP A 116 -16.18 -12.15 18.87
C ASP A 116 -16.01 -12.16 20.40
N GLU A 117 -15.24 -11.23 20.97
CA GLU A 117 -15.07 -11.08 22.42
C GLU A 117 -16.41 -10.70 23.08
N HIS A 118 -17.14 -9.76 22.49
CA HIS A 118 -18.47 -9.33 22.96
C HIS A 118 -19.48 -10.48 22.92
N ALA A 119 -19.53 -11.21 21.80
CA ALA A 119 -20.38 -12.38 21.62
C ALA A 119 -20.07 -13.45 22.67
N ASN A 120 -18.79 -13.76 22.91
CA ASN A 120 -18.39 -14.73 23.92
C ASN A 120 -18.72 -14.30 25.35
N ALA A 121 -18.61 -13.01 25.65
CA ALA A 121 -19.02 -12.46 26.94
C ALA A 121 -20.54 -12.60 27.15
N LEU A 122 -21.35 -12.23 26.16
CA LEU A 122 -22.80 -12.35 26.20
C LEU A 122 -23.24 -13.82 26.35
N ARG A 123 -22.65 -14.71 25.55
CA ARG A 123 -22.84 -16.16 25.63
C ARG A 123 -22.59 -16.66 27.05
N LYS A 124 -21.47 -16.27 27.66
CA LYS A 124 -21.13 -16.69 29.03
C LYS A 124 -22.18 -16.26 30.06
N VAL A 125 -22.68 -15.01 29.97
CA VAL A 125 -23.70 -14.50 30.89
C VAL A 125 -24.97 -15.36 30.83
N PHE A 126 -25.43 -15.72 29.63
CA PHE A 126 -26.64 -16.52 29.47
C PHE A 126 -26.44 -18.00 29.76
N HIS A 127 -25.24 -18.55 29.55
CA HIS A 127 -24.90 -19.91 29.98
C HIS A 127 -24.77 -20.04 31.50
N ASP A 128 -24.15 -19.07 32.18
CA ASP A 128 -24.04 -19.09 33.65
C ASP A 128 -25.43 -18.95 34.31
N ALA A 129 -26.39 -18.36 33.57
CA ALA A 129 -27.79 -18.19 33.92
C ALA A 129 -28.68 -19.42 33.60
N ASP A 130 -28.22 -20.35 32.76
CA ASP A 130 -28.95 -21.56 32.39
C ASP A 130 -28.80 -22.63 33.48
N VAL A 131 -29.69 -22.57 34.47
CA VAL A 131 -29.72 -23.50 35.62
C VAL A 131 -30.17 -24.91 35.21
N ASP A 132 -30.99 -25.00 34.16
CA ASP A 132 -31.65 -26.24 33.74
C ASP A 132 -30.85 -26.98 32.64
N GLY A 133 -29.83 -26.33 32.07
CA GLY A 133 -28.93 -26.90 31.06
C GLY A 133 -29.62 -27.12 29.72
N THR A 134 -30.65 -26.33 29.42
CA THR A 134 -31.46 -26.46 28.20
C THR A 134 -30.78 -25.84 26.99
N LEU A 135 -29.78 -24.97 27.20
CA LEU A 135 -29.15 -24.12 26.19
C LEU A 135 -30.13 -23.17 25.48
N GLN A 136 -31.33 -23.00 26.05
CA GLN A 136 -32.38 -22.17 25.51
C GLN A 136 -32.70 -21.02 26.46
N LEU A 137 -32.82 -19.85 25.88
CA LEU A 137 -33.26 -18.63 26.51
C LEU A 137 -34.79 -18.59 26.45
N GLU A 138 -35.45 -19.12 27.48
CA GLU A 138 -36.90 -18.99 27.62
C GLU A 138 -37.29 -17.55 27.96
N LEU A 139 -38.39 -17.04 27.40
CA LEU A 139 -38.83 -15.64 27.54
C LEU A 139 -38.96 -15.21 29.01
N HIS A 140 -39.46 -16.09 29.87
CA HIS A 140 -39.61 -15.79 31.30
C HIS A 140 -38.26 -15.67 32.02
N THR A 141 -37.31 -16.53 31.65
CA THR A 141 -35.93 -16.53 32.14
C THR A 141 -35.20 -15.30 31.62
N PHE A 142 -35.33 -14.98 30.34
CA PHE A 142 -34.77 -13.78 29.71
C PHE A 142 -35.24 -12.50 30.41
N GLU A 143 -36.56 -12.34 30.62
CA GLU A 143 -37.16 -11.21 31.35
C GLU A 143 -36.68 -11.10 32.79
N SER A 144 -36.38 -12.23 33.45
CA SER A 144 -35.83 -12.24 34.80
C SER A 144 -34.36 -11.78 34.81
N HIS A 145 -33.56 -12.18 33.82
CA HIS A 145 -32.17 -11.76 33.65
C HIS A 145 -32.04 -10.29 33.26
N LEU A 146 -32.97 -9.75 32.48
CA LEU A 146 -33.06 -8.31 32.19
C LEU A 146 -33.37 -7.45 33.43
N ARG A 147 -33.65 -8.07 34.59
CA ARG A 147 -33.79 -7.38 35.89
C ARG A 147 -32.58 -7.58 36.80
N ASP A 148 -31.67 -8.49 36.45
CA ASP A 148 -30.43 -8.71 37.17
C ASP A 148 -29.48 -7.54 36.92
N ARG A 149 -28.87 -7.03 38.01
CA ARG A 149 -28.00 -5.85 37.95
C ARG A 149 -26.70 -6.13 37.21
N ASP A 150 -26.18 -7.36 37.28
CA ASP A 150 -24.93 -7.74 36.65
C ASP A 150 -25.12 -7.95 35.14
N VAL A 151 -26.25 -8.55 34.74
CA VAL A 151 -26.65 -8.68 33.32
C VAL A 151 -26.92 -7.30 32.70
N LEU A 152 -27.66 -6.43 33.38
CA LEU A 152 -27.91 -5.06 32.92
C LEU A 152 -26.62 -4.23 32.79
N ALA A 153 -25.67 -4.40 33.71
CA ALA A 153 -24.37 -3.75 33.61
C ALA A 153 -23.57 -4.25 32.41
N TYR A 154 -23.66 -5.55 32.09
CA TYR A 154 -23.02 -6.17 30.93
C TYR A 154 -23.65 -5.72 29.60
N LEU A 155 -24.99 -5.76 29.48
CA LEU A 155 -25.68 -5.25 28.29
C LEU A 155 -25.33 -3.79 28.01
N LYS A 156 -25.30 -2.97 29.07
CA LYS A 156 -24.88 -1.57 28.97
C LYS A 156 -23.41 -1.39 28.60
N PHE A 157 -22.52 -2.27 29.05
CA PHE A 157 -21.12 -2.29 28.63
C PHE A 157 -20.97 -2.64 27.14
N LEU A 158 -21.84 -3.52 26.64
CA LEU A 158 -21.94 -3.89 25.22
C LEU A 158 -22.72 -2.86 24.38
N GLU A 159 -23.11 -1.73 24.97
CA GLU A 159 -23.94 -0.68 24.35
C GLU A 159 -25.32 -1.16 23.85
N ILE A 160 -25.82 -2.27 24.39
CA ILE A 160 -27.15 -2.81 24.09
C ILE A 160 -28.13 -2.35 25.16
N ASP A 161 -29.26 -1.77 24.76
CA ASP A 161 -30.33 -1.46 25.68
C ASP A 161 -31.34 -2.62 25.86
N VAL A 162 -32.13 -2.55 26.93
CA VAL A 162 -33.10 -3.61 27.27
C VAL A 162 -34.19 -3.74 26.21
N TYR A 163 -34.48 -2.65 25.49
CA TYR A 163 -35.51 -2.63 24.46
C TYR A 163 -35.00 -3.34 23.20
N GLU A 164 -33.77 -3.05 22.77
CA GLU A 164 -33.08 -3.70 21.66
C GLU A 164 -32.92 -5.21 21.91
N ALA A 165 -32.53 -5.60 23.12
CA ALA A 165 -32.42 -7.01 23.48
C ALA A 165 -33.78 -7.74 23.40
N ARG A 166 -34.88 -7.08 23.79
CA ARG A 166 -36.24 -7.64 23.65
C ARG A 166 -36.69 -7.71 22.20
N GLU A 167 -36.39 -6.69 21.40
CA GLU A 167 -36.72 -6.66 19.97
C GLU A 167 -35.99 -7.79 19.23
N LEU A 168 -34.70 -8.01 19.52
CA LEU A 168 -33.93 -9.13 18.99
C LEU A 168 -34.53 -10.48 19.36
N PHE A 169 -34.92 -10.68 20.63
CA PHE A 169 -35.57 -11.91 21.07
C PHE A 169 -36.85 -12.20 20.27
N GLN A 170 -37.69 -11.18 20.07
CA GLN A 170 -38.94 -11.31 19.30
C GLN A 170 -38.69 -11.56 17.80
N LEU A 171 -37.62 -11.01 17.25
CA LEU A 171 -37.23 -11.25 15.85
C LEU A 171 -36.73 -12.69 15.63
N LEU A 172 -36.08 -13.29 16.63
CA LEU A 172 -35.54 -14.64 16.56
C LEU A 172 -36.57 -15.72 16.91
N ASP A 173 -37.54 -15.45 17.81
CA ASP A 173 -38.65 -16.37 18.13
C ASP A 173 -39.76 -16.35 17.05
N VAL A 174 -39.39 -16.62 15.80
CA VAL A 174 -40.30 -16.59 14.63
C VAL A 174 -41.43 -17.61 14.76
N ASP A 175 -41.16 -18.73 15.42
CA ASP A 175 -42.10 -19.84 15.61
C ASP A 175 -43.02 -19.64 16.83
N GLU A 176 -42.92 -18.51 17.53
CA GLU A 176 -43.69 -18.15 18.74
C GLU A 176 -43.62 -19.24 19.83
N THR A 177 -42.46 -19.86 19.97
CA THR A 177 -42.21 -20.93 20.95
C THR A 177 -42.00 -20.38 22.36
N GLY A 178 -41.66 -19.09 22.46
CA GLY A 178 -41.29 -18.44 23.70
C GLY A 178 -39.87 -18.78 24.16
N ALA A 179 -39.03 -19.37 23.30
CA ALA A 179 -37.66 -19.73 23.59
C ALA A 179 -36.76 -19.49 22.37
N VAL A 180 -35.55 -18.99 22.59
CA VAL A 180 -34.54 -18.77 21.54
C VAL A 180 -33.26 -19.49 21.95
N ASP A 181 -32.52 -20.06 20.99
CA ASP A 181 -31.23 -20.67 21.28
C ASP A 181 -30.21 -19.58 21.70
N ILE A 182 -29.38 -19.86 22.71
CA ILE A 182 -28.43 -18.87 23.25
C ILE A 182 -27.41 -18.46 22.17
N ASP A 183 -26.94 -19.40 21.34
CA ASP A 183 -26.00 -19.08 20.27
C ASP A 183 -26.66 -18.27 19.16
N GLU A 184 -27.93 -18.57 18.84
CA GLU A 184 -28.72 -17.80 17.89
C GLU A 184 -28.93 -16.36 18.37
N PHE A 185 -29.24 -16.17 19.66
CA PHE A 185 -29.40 -14.83 20.26
C PHE A 185 -28.09 -14.02 20.29
N VAL A 186 -26.95 -14.69 20.45
CA VAL A 186 -25.63 -14.03 20.53
C VAL A 186 -25.09 -13.65 19.15
N ILE A 187 -25.46 -14.38 18.10
CA ILE A 187 -24.95 -14.21 16.73
C ILE A 187 -25.86 -13.30 15.89
N GLY A 188 -27.18 -13.30 16.15
CA GLY A 188 -28.19 -12.53 15.42
C GLY A 188 -28.12 -11.03 15.67
#